data_AF-A0A094GWN6-F1
#
_entry.id   AF-A0A094GWN6-F1
#
_cell.length_a   1.000
_cell.length_b   1.000
_cell.length_c   1.000
_cell.angle_alpha   90.00
_cell.angle_beta   90.00
_cell.angle_gamma   90.00
#
_symmetry.space_group_name_H-M   'P 1'
#
loop_
_entity.id
_entity.type
_entity.pdbx_description
1 polymer ?
#
loop_
_entity_poly.entity_id
_entity_poly.type
_entity_poly.pdbx_seq_one_letter_code
_entity_poly.pdbx_strand_id
1 'polypeptide(L)'
;MVENTDKTPQNVTSKEDGLEVIWQETGHKSFFPWEWLETNIAKKPEAPKYAFWGAEIAKSPPAVHYDEVMASDAGVGKWTAKIREHGFCFVDGCPVSPEKTEELLNRIAFIRETHY
;
A
#
# COMPACT_ATOMS: atom_id res chain seq x y z
N MET A 1 -31.90 -25.93 -15.44
CA MET A 1 -30.53 -26.42 -15.70
C MET A 1 -29.61 -25.50 -14.91
N VAL A 2 -28.79 -26.04 -14.00
CA VAL A 2 -27.84 -25.23 -13.24
C VAL A 2 -26.63 -25.03 -14.15
N GLU A 3 -26.34 -23.79 -14.55
CA GLU A 3 -25.10 -23.47 -15.27
C GLU A 3 -23.93 -23.79 -14.35
N ASN A 4 -23.07 -24.72 -14.78
CA ASN A 4 -21.81 -24.97 -14.10
C ASN A 4 -20.94 -23.71 -14.23
N THR A 5 -20.62 -23.08 -13.10
CA THR A 5 -19.84 -21.84 -13.03
C THR A 5 -18.36 -22.10 -12.78
N ASP A 6 -17.96 -23.37 -12.61
CA ASP A 6 -16.55 -23.75 -12.48
C ASP A 6 -15.80 -23.43 -13.77
N LYS A 7 -14.73 -22.64 -13.63
CA LYS A 7 -13.80 -22.34 -14.72
C LYS A 7 -12.68 -23.37 -14.72
N THR A 8 -12.56 -24.13 -15.80
CA THR A 8 -11.51 -25.14 -15.96
C THR A 8 -10.53 -24.75 -17.06
N PRO A 9 -9.21 -24.85 -16.82
CA PRO A 9 -8.23 -24.63 -17.87
C PRO A 9 -8.33 -25.77 -18.89
N GLN A 10 -8.51 -25.41 -20.15
CA GLN A 10 -8.42 -26.34 -21.29
C GLN A 10 -6.97 -26.69 -21.58
N ASN A 11 -6.07 -25.71 -21.51
CA ASN A 11 -4.64 -25.88 -21.72
C ASN A 11 -3.86 -24.95 -20.79
N VAL A 12 -2.74 -25.45 -20.28
CA VAL A 12 -1.78 -24.72 -19.46
C VAL A 12 -0.41 -24.95 -20.05
N THR A 13 0.25 -23.88 -20.49
CA THR A 13 1.56 -23.96 -21.13
C THR A 13 2.55 -23.04 -20.43
N SER A 14 3.65 -23.61 -19.96
CA SER A 14 4.81 -22.85 -19.48
C SER A 14 5.55 -22.22 -20.67
N LYS A 15 5.76 -20.91 -20.62
CA LYS A 15 6.58 -20.13 -21.57
C LYS A 15 7.84 -19.63 -20.86
N GLU A 16 8.75 -19.05 -21.63
CA GLU A 16 9.99 -18.48 -21.06
C GLU A 16 9.72 -17.38 -20.03
N ASP A 17 8.70 -16.54 -20.26
CA ASP A 17 8.38 -15.34 -19.51
C ASP A 17 7.13 -15.47 -18.61
N GLY A 18 6.37 -16.56 -18.71
CA GLY A 18 5.17 -16.76 -17.88
C GLY A 18 4.34 -17.99 -18.20
N LEU A 19 3.21 -18.10 -17.51
CA LEU A 19 2.22 -19.15 -17.67
C LEU A 19 1.09 -18.69 -18.59
N GLU A 20 0.90 -19.41 -19.69
CA GLU A 20 -0.27 -19.23 -20.56
C GLU A 20 -1.38 -20.22 -20.17
N VAL A 21 -2.60 -19.72 -20.02
CA VAL A 21 -3.79 -20.52 -19.71
C VAL A 21 -4.87 -20.24 -20.76
N ILE A 22 -5.39 -21.30 -21.38
CA ILE A 22 -6.56 -21.23 -22.27
C ILE A 22 -7.74 -21.84 -21.52
N TRP A 23 -8.85 -21.11 -21.40
CA TRP A 23 -10.02 -21.50 -20.62
C TRP A 23 -11.04 -22.26 -21.48
N GLN A 24 -11.60 -23.34 -20.94
CA GLN A 24 -12.45 -24.26 -21.69
C GLN A 24 -13.79 -23.66 -22.12
N GLU A 25 -14.37 -22.78 -21.30
CA GLU A 25 -15.74 -22.31 -21.51
C GLU A 25 -15.84 -21.25 -22.61
N THR A 26 -14.80 -20.44 -22.75
CA THR A 26 -14.80 -19.29 -23.67
C THR A 26 -13.67 -19.33 -24.68
N GLY A 27 -12.68 -20.22 -24.51
CA GLY A 27 -11.41 -20.16 -25.25
C GLY A 27 -10.57 -18.94 -24.89
N HIS A 28 -10.93 -18.16 -23.85
CA HIS A 28 -10.17 -17.00 -23.43
C HIS A 28 -8.74 -17.42 -23.09
N LYS A 29 -7.79 -16.56 -23.44
CA LYS A 29 -6.37 -16.77 -23.20
C LYS A 29 -5.88 -15.75 -22.19
N SER A 30 -5.36 -16.24 -21.08
CA SER A 30 -4.71 -15.44 -20.04
C SER A 30 -3.22 -15.73 -20.01
N PHE A 31 -2.42 -14.74 -19.63
CA PHE A 31 -0.98 -14.87 -19.49
C PHE A 31 -0.54 -14.27 -18.15
N PHE A 32 0.21 -15.04 -17.37
CA PHE A 32 0.68 -14.66 -16.05
C PHE A 32 2.21 -14.67 -16.02
N PRO A 33 2.88 -13.51 -15.99
CA PRO A 33 4.33 -13.45 -15.88
C PRO A 33 4.85 -14.20 -14.65
N TRP A 34 6.02 -14.82 -14.75
CA TRP A 34 6.60 -15.58 -13.63
C TRP A 34 6.78 -14.71 -12.37
N GLU A 35 7.31 -13.49 -12.53
CA GLU A 35 7.50 -12.53 -11.42
C GLU A 35 6.17 -12.21 -10.70
N TRP A 36 5.08 -12.10 -11.48
CA TRP A 36 3.76 -11.88 -10.90
C TRP A 36 3.29 -13.10 -10.12
N LEU A 37 3.44 -14.31 -10.66
CA LEU A 37 3.06 -15.55 -9.97
C LEU A 37 3.88 -15.78 -8.69
N GLU A 38 5.19 -15.53 -8.71
CA GLU A 38 6.06 -15.63 -7.53
C GLU A 38 5.62 -14.67 -6.40
N THR A 39 5.07 -13.52 -6.77
CA THR A 39 4.58 -12.52 -5.82
C THR A 39 3.17 -12.86 -5.30
N ASN A 40 2.35 -13.53 -6.12
CA ASN A 40 0.91 -13.68 -5.87
C ASN A 40 0.43 -15.12 -5.58
N ILE A 41 1.29 -16.15 -5.72
CA ILE A 41 1.01 -17.50 -5.24
C ILE A 41 1.09 -17.51 -3.71
N ALA A 42 -0.05 -17.27 -3.07
CA ALA A 42 -0.37 -17.54 -1.68
C ALA A 42 0.77 -17.31 -0.67
N LYS A 43 1.38 -16.12 -0.68
CA LYS A 43 2.03 -15.60 0.53
C LYS A 43 0.92 -15.18 1.46
N LYS A 44 0.77 -15.83 2.62
CA LYS A 44 -0.06 -15.27 3.71
C LYS A 44 0.41 -13.83 3.87
N PRO A 45 -0.46 -12.81 3.73
CA PRO A 45 -0.03 -11.44 3.95
C PRO A 45 0.57 -11.38 5.34
N GLU A 46 1.83 -10.93 5.43
CA GLU A 46 2.44 -10.72 6.73
C GLU A 46 1.56 -9.74 7.49
N ALA A 47 1.21 -10.09 8.72
CA ALA A 47 0.50 -9.16 9.57
C ALA A 47 1.36 -7.88 9.67
N PRO A 48 0.76 -6.69 9.51
CA PRO A 48 1.49 -5.44 9.69
C PRO A 48 2.20 -5.46 11.04
N LYS A 49 3.51 -5.16 11.02
CA LYS A 49 4.30 -5.03 12.24
C LYS A 49 3.92 -3.72 12.91
N TYR A 50 3.27 -3.81 14.06
CA TYR A 50 2.95 -2.66 14.90
C TYR A 50 3.93 -2.61 16.06
N ALA A 51 4.49 -1.44 16.31
CA ALA A 51 5.26 -1.16 17.51
C ALA A 51 4.29 -0.63 18.58
N PHE A 52 3.96 -1.46 19.57
CA PHE A 52 3.19 -1.01 20.73
C PHE A 52 4.09 -0.20 21.67
N TRP A 53 3.51 0.81 22.31
CA TRP A 53 4.26 1.75 23.14
C TRP A 53 3.45 2.25 24.33
N GLY A 54 4.15 2.61 25.40
CA GLY A 54 3.71 3.40 26.53
C GLY A 54 4.50 4.71 26.61
N ALA A 55 4.68 5.25 27.82
CA ALA A 55 5.33 6.54 28.04
C ALA A 55 6.79 6.60 27.57
N GLU A 56 7.45 5.46 27.40
CA GLU A 56 8.82 5.37 26.92
C GLU A 56 9.02 5.93 25.50
N ILE A 57 7.96 6.00 24.68
CA ILE A 57 8.05 6.56 23.33
C ILE A 57 8.48 8.03 23.31
N ALA A 58 8.25 8.76 24.41
CA ALA A 58 8.67 10.16 24.53
C ALA A 58 10.18 10.35 24.41
N LYS A 59 10.99 9.30 24.62
CA LYS A 59 12.45 9.35 24.46
C LYS A 59 12.88 9.45 22.99
N SER A 60 12.08 8.91 22.08
CA SER A 60 12.37 8.88 20.65
C SER A 60 11.07 8.74 19.85
N PRO A 61 10.24 9.80 19.80
CA PRO A 61 8.97 9.73 19.09
C PRO A 61 9.20 9.62 17.57
N PRO A 62 8.30 8.96 16.83
CA PRO A 62 8.35 8.94 15.37
C PRO A 62 8.18 10.37 14.84
N ALA A 63 9.16 10.84 14.07
CA ALA A 63 9.15 12.16 13.45
C ALA A 63 9.73 12.14 12.03
N VAL A 64 9.32 13.09 11.22
CA VAL A 64 9.89 13.45 9.90
C VAL A 64 9.98 14.97 9.79
N HIS A 65 10.84 15.49 8.91
CA HIS A 65 10.92 16.93 8.67
C HIS A 65 9.92 17.38 7.59
N TYR A 66 9.32 18.56 7.74
CA TYR A 66 8.38 19.16 6.80
C TYR A 66 8.94 19.19 5.36
N ASP A 67 10.17 19.67 5.19
CA ASP A 67 10.80 19.78 3.87
C ASP A 67 10.94 18.42 3.18
N GLU A 68 11.19 17.33 3.91
CA GLU A 68 11.28 16.00 3.32
C GLU A 68 9.93 15.55 2.75
N VAL A 69 8.84 15.80 3.48
CA VAL A 69 7.48 15.42 3.09
C VAL A 69 7.01 16.24 1.89
N MET A 70 7.31 17.53 1.89
CA MET A 70 6.92 18.44 0.81
C MET A 70 7.76 18.23 -0.46
N ALA A 71 9.00 17.77 -0.34
CA ALA A 71 9.88 17.60 -1.48
C ALA A 71 9.57 16.38 -2.36
N SER A 72 8.98 15.31 -1.82
CA SER A 72 8.82 14.06 -2.59
C SER A 72 7.80 13.07 -2.03
N ASP A 73 7.35 12.15 -2.89
CA ASP A 73 6.51 11.02 -2.47
C ASP A 73 7.28 9.99 -1.64
N ALA A 74 8.61 9.93 -1.77
CA ALA A 74 9.45 9.15 -0.87
C ALA A 74 9.36 9.69 0.57
N GLY A 75 9.31 11.02 0.74
CA GLY A 75 9.08 11.66 2.05
C GLY A 75 7.71 11.33 2.63
N VAL A 76 6.66 11.39 1.81
CA VAL A 76 5.30 10.94 2.19
C VAL A 76 5.30 9.44 2.56
N GLY A 77 6.05 8.62 1.82
CA GLY A 77 6.23 7.20 2.10
C GLY A 77 6.87 6.94 3.47
N LYS A 78 7.93 7.69 3.83
CA LYS A 78 8.53 7.61 5.17
C LYS A 78 7.53 8.02 6.27
N TRP A 79 6.80 9.11 6.04
CA TRP A 79 5.81 9.63 6.99
C TRP A 79 4.69 8.62 7.24
N THR A 80 4.09 8.09 6.18
CA THR A 80 3.01 7.10 6.25
C THR A 80 3.47 5.74 6.75
N ALA A 81 4.72 5.32 6.49
CA ALA A 81 5.30 4.12 7.07
C ALA A 81 5.39 4.22 8.60
N LYS A 82 5.84 5.36 9.14
CA LYS A 82 5.86 5.60 10.59
C LYS A 82 4.47 5.61 11.20
N ILE A 83 3.49 6.24 10.54
CA ILE A 83 2.09 6.18 10.98
C ILE A 83 1.57 4.74 10.99
N ARG A 84 1.87 3.94 9.96
CA ARG A 84 1.45 2.54 9.89
C ARG A 84 2.08 1.69 11.01
N GLU A 85 3.35 1.92 11.34
CA GLU A 85 4.08 1.15 12.35
C GLU A 85 3.73 1.57 13.78
N HIS A 86 3.67 2.87 14.05
CA HIS A 86 3.53 3.43 15.40
C HIS A 86 2.15 4.00 15.72
N GLY A 87 1.26 4.16 14.72
CA GLY A 87 -0.04 4.81 14.86
C GLY A 87 -0.01 6.34 14.81
N PHE A 88 1.18 6.97 14.81
CA PHE A 88 1.35 8.42 14.66
C PHE A 88 2.76 8.77 14.15
N CYS A 89 2.96 10.03 13.75
CA CYS A 89 4.26 10.60 13.42
C CYS A 89 4.18 12.13 13.53
N PHE A 90 5.16 12.76 14.20
CA PHE A 90 5.32 14.21 14.18
C PHE A 90 5.89 14.67 12.85
N VAL A 91 5.52 15.89 12.44
CA VAL A 91 6.15 16.58 11.32
C VAL A 91 6.82 17.83 11.90
N ASP A 92 8.14 17.76 12.05
CA ASP A 92 8.94 18.83 12.61
C ASP A 92 9.22 19.90 11.55
N GLY A 93 9.36 21.16 11.99
CA GLY A 93 9.71 22.26 11.10
C GLY A 93 8.58 22.75 10.19
N CYS A 94 7.32 22.33 10.43
CA CYS A 94 6.18 22.90 9.71
C CYS A 94 6.11 24.42 9.99
N PRO A 95 6.06 25.28 8.96
CA PRO A 95 5.90 26.71 9.16
C PRO A 95 4.64 27.03 9.96
N VAL A 96 4.70 28.08 10.79
CA VAL A 96 3.59 28.51 11.65
C VAL A 96 2.55 29.27 10.81
N SER A 97 1.77 28.52 10.03
CA SER A 97 0.68 29.03 9.17
C SER A 97 -0.39 27.94 8.98
N PRO A 98 -1.69 28.31 9.03
CA PRO A 98 -2.78 27.39 8.72
C PRO A 98 -2.67 26.79 7.31
N GLU A 99 -2.32 27.62 6.32
CA GLU A 99 -2.20 27.22 4.92
C GLU A 99 -1.10 26.17 4.74
N LYS A 100 0.02 26.31 5.46
CA LYS A 100 1.12 25.33 5.41
C LYS A 100 0.78 24.02 6.08
N THR A 101 -0.05 24.06 7.12
CA THR A 101 -0.62 22.83 7.72
C THR A 101 -1.59 22.16 6.75
N GLU A 102 -2.45 22.93 6.08
CA GLU A 102 -3.39 22.43 5.09
C GLU A 102 -2.68 21.77 3.89
N GLU A 103 -1.67 22.44 3.33
CA GLU A 103 -0.82 21.90 2.26
C GLU A 103 -0.17 20.57 2.67
N LEU A 104 0.37 20.50 3.89
CA LEU A 104 0.98 19.28 4.43
C LEU A 104 -0.02 18.13 4.54
N LEU A 105 -1.20 18.38 5.11
CA LEU A 105 -2.23 17.35 5.29
C LEU A 105 -2.68 16.78 3.94
N ASN A 106 -2.84 17.65 2.94
CA ASN A 106 -3.18 17.27 1.57
C ASN A 106 -2.11 16.42 0.86
N ARG A 107 -0.88 16.32 1.36
CA ARG A 107 0.15 15.40 0.82
C ARG A 107 -0.15 13.93 1.10
N ILE A 108 -0.86 13.59 2.19
CA ILE A 108 -1.28 12.20 2.46
C ILE A 108 -2.61 11.91 1.79
N ALA A 109 -3.61 12.75 2.02
CA ALA A 109 -4.97 12.56 1.53
C ALA A 109 -5.75 13.87 1.64
N PHE A 110 -6.92 13.92 1.01
CA PHE A 110 -7.84 15.03 1.18
C PHE A 110 -8.25 15.21 2.66
N ILE A 111 -8.45 16.46 3.06
CA ILE A 111 -8.99 16.79 4.38
C ILE A 111 -10.48 16.43 4.42
N ARG A 112 -10.88 15.70 5.45
CA ARG A 112 -12.30 15.40 5.68
C ARG A 112 -12.96 16.59 6.39
N GLU A 113 -13.74 17.36 5.65
CA GLU A 113 -14.58 18.42 6.22
C GLU A 113 -15.59 17.87 7.22
N THR A 114 -15.81 18.62 8.29
CA THR A 114 -16.76 18.33 9.36
C THR A 114 -17.36 19.66 9.84
N HIS A 115 -18.29 19.65 10.80
CA HIS A 115 -18.91 20.89 11.31
C HIS A 115 -18.00 21.72 12.25
N TYR A 116 -16.71 21.36 12.36
CA TYR A 116 -15.74 22.07 13.20
C TYR A 116 -15.13 23.28 12.48
#